data_AF-A0A1X7HQM5-F1
#
_entry.id   AF-A0A1X7HQM5-F1
#
_cell.length_a   1.000
_cell.length_b   1.000
_cell.length_c   1.000
_cell.angle_alpha   90.00
_cell.angle_beta   90.00
_cell.angle_gamma   90.00
#
_symmetry.space_group_name_H-M   'P 1'
#
loop_
_entity.id
_entity.type
_entity.pdbx_description
1 polymer ?
#
loop_
_entity_poly.entity_id
_entity_poly.type
_entity_poly.pdbx_seq_one_letter_code
_entity_poly.pdbx_strand_id
1 'polypeptide(L)'
;MALLIEGGPVSQFKALVREIGHNKDVDIEFATILAPLPDIRIKIDNMPIELDADDVTVCEHLRDHKREVTINGGEVVEMTVMSPIKAGDRVAVAMYADNQGYLVIDRI
;
A
#
# COMPACT_ATOMS: atom_id res chain seq x y z
N MET A 1 -12.33 29.90 -9.36
CA MET A 1 -13.50 30.21 -10.22
C MET A 1 -14.17 28.88 -10.49
N ALA A 2 -15.29 28.59 -9.81
CA ALA A 2 -15.96 27.29 -9.93
C ALA A 2 -16.60 27.19 -11.32
N LEU A 3 -16.29 26.12 -12.05
CA LEU A 3 -16.93 25.83 -13.33
C LEU A 3 -18.40 25.49 -13.06
N LEU A 4 -19.32 26.04 -13.84
CA LEU A 4 -20.72 25.68 -13.72
C LEU A 4 -20.90 24.25 -14.22
N ILE A 5 -21.33 23.33 -13.36
CA ILE A 5 -21.57 21.94 -13.76
C ILE A 5 -22.86 21.89 -14.56
N GLU A 6 -22.76 21.57 -15.85
CA GLU A 6 -23.90 21.53 -16.75
C GLU A 6 -24.73 20.24 -16.59
N GLY A 7 -26.02 20.31 -16.95
CA GLY A 7 -26.96 19.18 -16.92
C GLY A 7 -28.03 19.27 -15.83
N GLY A 8 -28.88 18.25 -15.75
CA GLY A 8 -29.95 18.19 -14.74
C GLY A 8 -29.43 17.93 -13.32
N PRO A 9 -30.27 18.08 -12.29
CA PRO A 9 -29.85 17.99 -10.88
C PRO A 9 -29.08 16.71 -10.51
N VAL A 10 -29.46 15.56 -11.10
CA VAL A 10 -28.77 14.28 -10.88
C VAL A 10 -27.37 14.26 -11.53
N SER A 11 -27.24 14.82 -12.73
CA SER A 11 -25.95 14.94 -13.42
C SER A 11 -25.01 15.88 -12.67
N GLN A 12 -25.55 16.98 -12.15
CA GLN A 12 -24.81 17.92 -11.31
C GLN A 12 -24.34 17.27 -10.01
N PHE A 13 -25.20 16.52 -9.32
CA PHE A 13 -24.82 15.77 -8.11
C PHE A 13 -23.75 14.71 -8.39
N LYS A 14 -23.87 13.95 -9.49
CA LYS A 14 -22.85 12.98 -9.90
C LYS A 14 -21.49 13.64 -10.17
N ALA A 15 -21.49 14.80 -10.82
CA ALA A 15 -20.26 15.54 -11.11
C ALA A 15 -19.66 16.17 -9.85
N LEU A 16 -20.48 16.69 -8.94
CA LEU A 16 -20.06 17.16 -7.62
C LEU A 16 -19.42 16.04 -6.79
N VAL A 17 -20.02 14.84 -6.79
CA VAL A 17 -19.45 13.67 -6.13
C VAL A 17 -18.12 13.27 -6.76
N ARG A 18 -17.97 13.35 -8.09
CA ARG A 18 -16.68 13.10 -8.77
C ARG A 18 -15.61 14.14 -8.42
N GLU A 19 -16.00 15.40 -8.28
CA GLU A 19 -15.06 16.51 -8.05
C GLU A 19 -14.67 16.66 -6.58
N ILE A 20 -15.62 16.43 -5.65
CA ILE A 20 -15.45 16.71 -4.21
C ILE A 20 -15.49 15.43 -3.36
N GLY A 21 -16.32 14.45 -3.74
CA GLY A 21 -16.71 13.32 -2.90
C GLY A 21 -16.09 11.97 -3.27
N HIS A 22 -15.27 11.88 -4.32
CA HIS A 22 -14.49 10.66 -4.55
C HIS A 22 -13.41 10.61 -3.47
N ASN A 23 -13.18 9.44 -2.88
CA ASN A 23 -11.91 9.22 -2.20
C ASN A 23 -10.84 9.55 -3.23
N LYS A 24 -9.92 10.47 -2.93
CA LYS A 24 -8.67 10.56 -3.70
C LYS A 24 -8.12 9.15 -3.73
N ASP A 25 -8.16 8.52 -4.90
CA ASP A 25 -8.01 7.09 -5.03
C ASP A 25 -6.71 6.67 -4.32
N VAL A 26 -6.84 5.83 -3.29
CA VAL A 26 -5.70 5.07 -2.80
C VAL A 26 -5.48 4.03 -3.89
N ASP A 27 -4.72 4.42 -4.91
CA ASP A 27 -4.39 3.55 -6.01
C ASP A 27 -3.54 2.40 -5.46
N ILE A 28 -4.06 1.19 -5.58
CA ILE A 28 -3.29 -0.03 -5.36
C ILE A 28 -2.57 -0.30 -6.68
N GLU A 29 -1.25 -0.17 -6.64
CA GLU A 29 -0.37 -0.51 -7.74
C GLU A 29 0.43 -1.76 -7.42
N PHE A 30 1.10 -2.29 -8.44
CA PHE A 30 1.95 -3.45 -8.30
C PHE A 30 3.41 -3.07 -8.52
N ALA A 31 4.28 -3.60 -7.67
CA ALA A 31 5.70 -3.33 -7.69
C ALA A 31 6.53 -4.61 -7.56
N THR A 32 7.80 -4.51 -7.94
CA THR A 32 8.81 -5.55 -7.70
C THR A 32 9.80 -5.06 -6.65
N ILE A 33 10.10 -5.90 -5.67
CA ILE A 33 11.17 -5.66 -4.71
C ILE A 33 12.52 -5.82 -5.43
N LEU A 34 13.33 -4.79 -5.44
CA LEU A 34 14.69 -4.80 -6.00
C LEU A 34 15.73 -5.16 -4.96
N ALA A 35 15.58 -4.66 -3.73
CA ALA A 35 16.42 -4.97 -2.58
C ALA A 35 15.55 -5.11 -1.32
N PRO A 36 15.82 -6.09 -0.44
CA PRO A 36 15.03 -6.29 0.78
C PRO A 36 15.43 -5.31 1.89
N LEU A 37 14.67 -5.31 2.99
CA LEU A 37 15.01 -4.57 4.21
C LEU A 37 16.40 -4.98 4.75
N PRO A 38 17.18 -4.06 5.36
CA PRO A 38 16.81 -2.67 5.67
C PRO A 38 16.96 -1.70 4.48
N ASP A 39 17.72 -2.04 3.44
CA ASP A 39 17.97 -1.22 2.25
C ASP A 39 16.89 -1.43 1.19
N ILE A 40 15.62 -1.30 1.60
CA ILE A 40 14.47 -1.61 0.76
C ILE A 40 14.46 -0.72 -0.48
N ARG A 41 14.34 -1.35 -1.65
CA ARG A 41 14.11 -0.65 -2.91
C ARG A 41 13.03 -1.35 -3.70
N ILE A 42 12.12 -0.59 -4.29
CA ILE A 42 11.02 -1.12 -5.09
C ILE A 42 10.90 -0.42 -6.44
N LYS A 43 10.35 -1.14 -7.41
CA LYS A 43 9.99 -0.60 -8.72
C LYS A 43 8.50 -0.79 -8.96
N ILE A 44 7.74 0.30 -8.94
CA ILE A 44 6.33 0.30 -9.36
C ILE A 44 6.29 0.24 -10.89
N ASP A 45 5.41 -0.60 -11.47
CA ASP A 45 5.41 -0.89 -12.91
C ASP A 45 5.22 0.33 -13.80
N ASN A 46 4.33 1.23 -13.39
CA ASN A 46 3.95 2.38 -14.19
C ASN A 46 4.78 3.63 -13.84
N MET A 47 5.85 3.47 -13.04
CA MET A 47 6.67 4.56 -12.55
C MET A 47 8.12 4.45 -13.07
N PRO A 48 8.69 5.51 -13.65
CA PRO A 48 10.04 5.47 -14.22
C PRO A 48 11.15 5.51 -13.16
N ILE A 49 10.86 5.93 -11.93
CA ILE A 49 11.82 5.97 -10.81
C ILE A 49 11.77 4.70 -9.95
N GLU A 50 12.86 4.45 -9.23
CA GLU A 50 12.89 3.49 -8.13
C GLU A 50 12.62 4.26 -6.84
N LEU A 51 11.96 3.61 -5.88
CA LEU A 51 11.69 4.16 -4.56
C LEU A 51 12.56 3.43 -3.54
N ASP A 52 13.10 4.16 -2.57
CA ASP A 52 13.99 3.65 -1.55
C ASP A 52 13.35 3.66 -0.15
N ALA A 53 14.16 3.45 0.88
CA ALA A 53 13.70 3.36 2.26
C ALA A 53 13.08 4.65 2.81
N ASP A 54 13.34 5.81 2.20
CA ASP A 54 12.77 7.09 2.65
C ASP A 54 11.31 7.24 2.18
N ASP A 55 10.95 6.61 1.06
CA ASP A 55 9.61 6.68 0.46
C ASP A 55 8.74 5.45 0.77
N VAL A 56 9.34 4.34 1.23
CA VAL A 56 8.66 3.03 1.32
C VAL A 56 8.53 2.53 2.75
N THR A 57 7.30 2.28 3.16
CA THR A 57 6.97 1.55 4.39
C THR A 57 6.50 0.14 4.04
N VAL A 58 6.90 -0.84 4.87
CA VAL A 58 6.53 -2.25 4.68
C VAL A 58 5.71 -2.71 5.88
N CYS A 59 4.55 -3.33 5.64
CA CYS A 59 3.72 -3.90 6.70
C CYS A 59 4.47 -4.93 7.56
N GLU A 60 4.15 -5.00 8.84
CA GLU A 60 4.83 -5.87 9.82
C GLU A 60 4.85 -7.34 9.39
N HIS A 61 3.75 -7.85 8.82
CA HIS A 61 3.64 -9.27 8.48
C HIS A 61 4.56 -9.70 7.31
N LEU A 62 5.11 -8.73 6.58
CA LEU A 62 6.11 -8.91 5.51
C LEU A 62 7.56 -8.78 6.04
N ARG A 63 7.70 -8.72 7.37
CA ARG A 63 8.97 -8.68 8.10
C ARG A 63 8.99 -9.84 9.09
N ASP A 64 10.18 -10.12 9.61
CA ASP A 64 10.30 -11.00 10.76
C ASP A 64 9.60 -10.32 11.96
N HIS A 65 8.60 -11.00 12.51
CA HIS A 65 7.81 -10.47 13.60
C HIS A 65 7.37 -11.56 14.56
N LYS A 66 7.01 -11.16 15.79
CA LYS A 66 6.58 -12.07 16.85
C LYS A 66 5.06 -12.08 16.94
N ARG A 67 4.48 -13.26 17.16
CA ARG A 67 3.05 -13.44 17.36
C ARG A 67 2.81 -14.34 18.57
N GLU A 68 1.83 -13.96 19.37
CA GLU A 68 1.25 -14.84 20.37
C GLU A 68 0.32 -15.84 19.68
N VAL A 69 0.51 -17.13 19.96
CA VAL A 69 -0.30 -18.20 19.38
C VAL A 69 -0.72 -19.18 20.46
N THR A 70 -1.87 -19.83 20.22
CA THR A 70 -2.39 -20.90 21.06
C THR A 70 -2.64 -22.14 20.21
N ILE A 71 -2.08 -23.28 20.63
CA ILE A 71 -2.26 -24.57 19.95
C ILE A 71 -3.29 -25.38 20.73
N ASN A 72 -4.39 -25.76 20.08
CA ASN A 72 -5.45 -26.59 20.65
C ASN A 72 -6.06 -26.06 21.97
N GLY A 73 -6.08 -24.74 22.17
CA GLY A 73 -6.60 -24.13 23.41
C GLY A 73 -5.66 -24.25 24.61
N GLY A 74 -4.39 -24.58 24.40
CA GLY A 74 -3.35 -24.61 25.43
C GLY A 74 -2.86 -23.22 25.87
N GLU A 75 -1.67 -23.17 26.43
CA GLU A 75 -1.05 -21.89 26.85
C GLU A 75 -0.71 -21.00 25.66
N VAL A 76 -0.75 -19.69 25.88
CA VAL A 76 -0.28 -18.69 24.90
C VAL A 76 1.25 -18.73 24.87
N VAL A 77 1.81 -18.96 23.69
CA VAL A 77 3.27 -18.98 23.46
C VAL A 77 3.66 -17.94 22.41
N GLU A 78 4.82 -17.31 22.59
CA GLU A 78 5.38 -16.39 21.59
C GLU A 78 6.13 -17.17 20.52
N MET A 79 5.79 -16.96 19.26
CA MET A 79 6.47 -17.54 18.11
C MET A 79 7.02 -16.43 17.20
N THR A 80 8.21 -16.66 16.63
CA THR A 80 8.77 -15.79 15.58
C THR A 80 8.32 -16.30 14.22
N VAL A 81 7.60 -15.46 13.49
CA VAL A 81 7.17 -15.71 12.12
C VAL A 81 8.22 -15.10 11.19
N MET A 82 8.95 -15.95 10.48
CA MET A 82 9.93 -15.51 9.47
C MET A 82 9.21 -15.35 8.13
N SER A 83 8.88 -14.12 7.78
CA SER A 83 8.23 -13.81 6.51
C SER A 83 8.84 -12.58 5.82
N PRO A 84 10.19 -12.51 5.67
CA PRO A 84 10.79 -11.34 5.07
C PRO A 84 10.54 -11.31 3.57
N ILE A 85 10.24 -10.11 3.05
CA ILE A 85 10.30 -9.82 1.63
C ILE A 85 11.73 -9.94 1.09
N LYS A 86 11.85 -10.41 -0.16
CA LYS A 86 13.11 -10.71 -0.83
C LYS A 86 13.16 -10.00 -2.19
N ALA A 87 14.37 -9.77 -2.69
CA ALA A 87 14.55 -9.29 -4.05
C ALA A 87 13.88 -10.23 -5.06
N GLY A 88 13.15 -9.65 -6.02
CA GLY A 88 12.34 -10.35 -7.01
C GLY A 88 10.88 -10.59 -6.60
N ASP A 89 10.52 -10.40 -5.33
CA ASP A 89 9.13 -10.56 -4.89
C ASP A 89 8.22 -9.54 -5.58
N ARG A 90 7.02 -9.99 -5.95
CA ARG A 90 5.96 -9.15 -6.48
C ARG A 90 5.04 -8.71 -5.34
N VAL A 91 4.72 -7.43 -5.26
CA VAL A 91 3.96 -6.86 -4.14
C VAL A 91 2.88 -5.90 -4.59
N ALA A 92 1.82 -5.80 -3.81
CA ALA A 92 0.82 -4.74 -3.90
C ALA A 92 1.24 -3.56 -3.02
N VAL A 93 1.11 -2.35 -3.54
CA VAL A 93 1.55 -1.12 -2.89
C VAL A 93 0.43 -0.09 -2.94
N ALA A 94 0.19 0.60 -1.84
CA ALA A 94 -0.75 1.72 -1.77
C ALA A 94 0.00 3.03 -1.53
N MET A 95 -0.39 4.05 -2.27
CA MET A 95 0.07 5.42 -2.02
C MET A 95 -0.64 6.01 -0.80
N TYR A 96 0.08 6.76 0.04
CA TYR A 96 -0.49 7.53 1.14
C TYR A 96 0.12 8.95 1.21
N ALA A 97 -0.44 9.79 2.08
CA ALA A 97 0.02 11.16 2.34
C ALA A 97 0.19 12.04 1.08
N ASP A 98 -0.84 12.09 0.22
CA ASP A 98 -0.84 12.93 -1.00
C ASP A 98 0.41 12.71 -1.89
N ASN A 99 0.76 11.44 -2.16
CA ASN A 99 1.88 11.02 -3.01
C ASN A 99 3.28 11.25 -2.40
N GLN A 100 3.38 11.24 -1.08
CA GLN A 100 4.65 11.38 -0.35
C GLN A 100 5.19 10.05 0.19
N GLY A 101 4.42 8.96 0.11
CA GLY A 101 4.88 7.66 0.59
C GLY A 101 4.09 6.49 0.04
N TYR A 102 4.74 5.33 0.04
CA TYR A 102 4.22 4.08 -0.48
C TYR A 102 4.24 3.00 0.60
N LEU A 103 3.10 2.36 0.82
CA LEU A 103 2.94 1.28 1.77
C LEU A 103 2.86 -0.06 1.02
N VAL A 104 3.84 -0.93 1.23
CA VAL A 104 3.81 -2.31 0.74
C VAL A 104 2.83 -3.10 1.61
N ILE A 105 1.71 -3.50 1.00
CA ILE A 105 0.59 -4.12 1.72
C ILE A 105 0.80 -5.62 1.83
N ASP A 106 1.07 -6.31 0.71
CA ASP A 106 1.20 -7.78 0.68
C ASP A 106 2.06 -8.24 -0.51
N ARG A 107 2.54 -9.49 -0.45
CA ARG A 107 3.14 -10.21 -1.57
C ARG A 107 2.03 -10.86 -2.40
N ILE A 108 2.16 -10.85 -3.73
CA ILE A 108 1.22 -11.49 -4.67
C ILE A 108 1.84 -12.68 -5.40
#